data_AF-A0A351TSY4-F1
#
_entry.id   AF-A0A351TSY4-F1
#
_cell.length_a   1.000
_cell.length_b   1.000
_cell.length_c   1.000
_cell.angle_alpha   90.00
_cell.angle_beta   90.00
_cell.angle_gamma   90.00
#
_symmetry.space_group_name_H-M   'P 1'
#
loop_
_entity.id
_entity.type
_entity.pdbx_description
1 polymer ?
#
loop_
_entity_poly.entity_id
_entity_poly.type
_entity_poly.pdbx_seq_one_letter_code
_entity_poly.pdbx_strand_id
1 'polypeptide(L)'
;KDKYIVMDENSKDTVWWTSDEYKNDNHPMSEDVWATVKDIAQKELCNKRLFVVDAFCGADKETRMAVRFIMEVAWQAHFIKNMFIQPSAEELETFEPDFVVYNASKAKVENYKELNLNSETCVAFNISSREQVIINTWYGG
;
A
#
# COMPACT_ATOMS: atom_id res chain seq x y z
N LYS A 1 -10.62 -6.75 -8.04
CA LYS A 1 -10.21 -8.18 -8.13
C LYS A 1 -8.98 -8.50 -7.29
N ASP A 2 -7.81 -7.89 -7.53
CA ASP A 2 -6.59 -8.15 -6.73
C ASP A 2 -6.39 -7.18 -5.54
N LYS A 3 -7.45 -6.44 -5.18
CA LYS A 3 -7.48 -5.53 -4.04
C LYS A 3 -7.91 -6.29 -2.79
N TYR A 4 -7.16 -6.14 -1.71
CA TYR A 4 -7.46 -6.77 -0.44
C TYR A 4 -7.32 -5.79 0.73
N ILE A 5 -8.11 -5.99 1.78
CA ILE A 5 -8.03 -5.21 3.02
C ILE A 5 -7.95 -6.21 4.17
N VAL A 6 -7.01 -6.01 5.08
CA VAL A 6 -6.87 -6.85 6.27
C VAL A 6 -8.13 -6.71 7.12
N MET A 7 -8.76 -7.85 7.44
CA MET A 7 -9.89 -7.93 8.35
C MET A 7 -9.37 -8.21 9.76
N ASP A 8 -9.29 -7.15 10.57
CA ASP A 8 -8.85 -7.17 11.96
C ASP A 8 -9.92 -6.52 12.86
N GLU A 9 -9.62 -6.31 14.14
CA GLU A 9 -10.56 -5.72 15.08
C GLU A 9 -10.96 -4.28 14.73
N ASN A 10 -10.11 -3.52 14.05
CA ASN A 10 -10.33 -2.13 13.68
C ASN A 10 -11.12 -2.00 12.36
N SER A 11 -11.00 -2.97 11.47
CA SER A 11 -11.62 -2.94 10.14
C SER A 11 -12.91 -3.76 10.02
N LYS A 12 -13.07 -4.82 10.82
CA LYS A 12 -14.19 -5.79 10.69
C LYS A 12 -15.58 -5.14 10.68
N ASP A 13 -15.81 -4.13 11.52
CA ASP A 13 -17.13 -3.49 11.69
C ASP A 13 -17.22 -2.12 11.00
N THR A 14 -16.13 -1.63 10.41
CA THR A 14 -16.03 -0.26 9.84
C THR A 14 -15.84 -0.25 8.33
N VAL A 15 -15.23 -1.28 7.76
CA VAL A 15 -15.06 -1.42 6.31
C VAL A 15 -16.33 -1.96 5.68
N TRP A 16 -16.71 -1.41 4.53
CA TRP A 16 -17.82 -1.93 3.73
C TRP A 16 -17.38 -3.17 2.96
N TRP A 17 -17.47 -4.34 3.59
CA TRP A 17 -17.04 -5.61 3.03
C TRP A 17 -17.89 -6.06 1.83
N THR A 18 -17.27 -6.82 0.94
CA THR A 18 -17.98 -7.46 -0.18
C THR A 18 -18.88 -8.58 0.34
N SER A 19 -20.04 -8.75 -0.28
CA SER A 19 -20.99 -9.84 0.03
C SER A 19 -21.74 -10.26 -1.24
N ASP A 20 -22.49 -11.35 -1.17
CA ASP A 20 -23.32 -11.80 -2.30
C ASP A 20 -24.41 -10.79 -2.65
N GLU A 21 -24.98 -10.11 -1.64
CA GLU A 21 -26.01 -9.09 -1.80
C GLU A 21 -25.44 -7.75 -2.28
N TYR A 22 -24.27 -7.35 -1.77
CA TYR A 22 -23.61 -6.08 -2.06
C TYR A 22 -22.18 -6.30 -2.53
N LYS A 23 -22.02 -6.53 -3.83
CA LYS A 23 -20.71 -6.78 -4.43
C LYS A 23 -19.88 -5.51 -4.55
N ASN A 24 -18.66 -5.57 -4.02
CA ASN A 24 -17.62 -4.55 -4.17
C ASN A 24 -16.21 -5.19 -4.15
N ASP A 25 -15.15 -4.39 -4.32
CA ASP A 25 -13.75 -4.85 -4.37
C ASP A 25 -13.04 -4.89 -3.01
N ASN A 26 -13.76 -4.71 -1.88
CA ASN A 26 -13.15 -4.81 -0.55
C ASN A 26 -13.10 -6.27 -0.12
N HIS A 27 -12.18 -7.03 -0.72
CA HIS A 27 -11.97 -8.44 -0.39
C HIS A 27 -11.21 -8.56 0.94
N PRO A 28 -11.68 -9.38 1.89
CA PRO A 28 -11.00 -9.57 3.16
C PRO A 28 -9.70 -10.37 3.00
N MET A 29 -8.71 -10.04 3.81
CA MET A 29 -7.44 -10.75 3.95
C MET A 29 -7.16 -10.98 5.44
N SER A 30 -6.58 -12.13 5.80
CA SER A 30 -6.14 -12.38 7.18
C SER A 30 -4.77 -11.75 7.46
N GLU A 31 -4.47 -11.52 8.73
CA GLU A 31 -3.17 -10.99 9.17
C GLU A 31 -1.98 -11.87 8.74
N ASP A 32 -2.13 -13.20 8.73
CA ASP A 32 -1.05 -14.12 8.31
C ASP A 32 -0.74 -13.98 6.81
N VAL A 33 -1.78 -13.81 5.99
CA VAL A 33 -1.61 -13.59 4.55
C VAL A 33 -0.98 -12.21 4.31
N TRP A 34 -1.42 -11.18 5.06
CA TRP A 34 -0.80 -9.86 5.04
C TRP A 34 0.68 -9.89 5.39
N ALA A 35 1.06 -10.58 6.48
CA ALA A 35 2.44 -10.71 6.91
C ALA A 35 3.30 -11.35 5.80
N THR A 36 2.78 -12.38 5.13
CA THR A 36 3.46 -13.04 4.01
C THR A 36 3.64 -12.10 2.82
N VAL A 37 2.58 -11.40 2.42
CA VAL A 37 2.60 -10.44 1.30
C VAL A 37 3.55 -9.26 1.59
N LYS A 38 3.53 -8.74 2.81
CA LYS A 38 4.43 -7.67 3.26
C LYS A 38 5.88 -8.12 3.26
N ASP A 39 6.18 -9.32 3.75
CA ASP A 39 7.53 -9.89 3.73
C ASP A 39 8.08 -10.03 2.30
N ILE A 40 7.25 -10.48 1.34
CA ILE A 40 7.62 -10.53 -0.09
C ILE A 40 8.01 -9.13 -0.60
N ALA A 41 7.20 -8.12 -0.31
CA ALA A 41 7.48 -6.74 -0.75
C ALA A 41 8.75 -6.17 -0.10
N GLN A 42 8.95 -6.41 1.20
CA GLN A 42 10.15 -5.97 1.92
C GLN A 42 11.40 -6.65 1.35
N LYS A 43 11.37 -7.96 1.14
CA LYS A 43 12.48 -8.71 0.52
C LYS A 43 12.83 -8.19 -0.87
N GLU A 44 11.83 -7.89 -1.69
CA GLU A 44 12.06 -7.31 -3.01
C GLU A 44 12.76 -5.95 -2.92
N LEU A 45 12.42 -5.12 -1.93
CA LEU A 45 12.98 -3.77 -1.78
C LEU A 45 14.30 -3.73 -0.98
N CYS A 46 14.69 -4.81 -0.30
CA CYS A 46 15.95 -4.88 0.45
C CYS A 46 17.19 -4.88 -0.45
N ASN A 47 18.30 -4.33 0.06
CA ASN A 47 19.63 -4.33 -0.58
C ASN A 47 19.68 -3.73 -2.00
N LYS A 48 18.78 -2.79 -2.28
CA LYS A 48 18.69 -2.08 -3.57
C LYS A 48 18.79 -0.57 -3.38
N ARG A 49 19.04 0.13 -4.49
CA ARG A 49 18.80 1.57 -4.54
C ARG A 49 17.29 1.82 -4.53
N LEU A 50 16.83 2.53 -3.50
CA LEU A 50 15.43 2.91 -3.37
C LEU A 50 15.23 4.40 -3.64
N PHE A 51 14.01 4.71 -4.06
CA PHE A 51 13.44 6.04 -4.08
C PHE A 51 12.42 6.11 -2.94
N VAL A 52 12.63 7.05 -2.03
CA VAL A 52 11.69 7.35 -0.96
C VAL A 52 11.09 8.72 -1.25
N VAL A 53 9.77 8.80 -1.28
CA VAL A 53 9.04 10.05 -1.53
C VAL A 53 8.08 10.27 -0.36
N ASP A 54 8.31 11.35 0.37
CA ASP A 54 7.40 11.83 1.40
C ASP A 54 6.49 12.89 0.78
N ALA A 55 5.18 12.71 0.95
CA ALA A 55 4.16 13.58 0.35
C ALA A 55 2.90 13.67 1.20
N PHE A 56 2.05 14.66 0.92
CA PHE A 56 0.76 14.82 1.58
C PHE A 56 -0.40 14.42 0.67
N CYS A 57 -1.40 13.75 1.26
CA CYS A 57 -2.71 13.52 0.67
C CYS A 57 -3.75 14.38 1.39
N GLY A 58 -4.37 15.32 0.67
CA GLY A 58 -5.29 16.32 1.23
C GLY A 58 -4.62 17.69 1.39
N ALA A 59 -5.32 18.75 0.99
CA ALA A 59 -4.78 20.12 1.00
C ALA A 59 -4.87 20.82 2.36
N ASP A 60 -5.83 20.42 3.19
CA ASP A 60 -6.02 20.96 4.53
C ASP A 60 -5.03 20.33 5.52
N LYS A 61 -4.29 21.16 6.26
CA LYS A 61 -3.30 20.71 7.23
C LYS A 61 -3.91 19.94 8.41
N GLU A 62 -5.17 20.21 8.75
CA GLU A 62 -5.82 19.58 9.90
C GLU A 62 -6.29 18.15 9.59
N THR A 63 -6.49 17.81 8.31
CA THR A 63 -7.05 16.53 7.89
C THR A 63 -6.20 15.77 6.87
N ARG A 64 -5.08 16.34 6.42
CA ARG A 64 -4.18 15.66 5.47
C ARG A 64 -3.51 14.46 6.12
N MET A 65 -3.14 13.51 5.29
CA MET A 65 -2.28 12.39 5.68
C MET A 65 -0.86 12.60 5.16
N ALA A 66 0.13 12.40 6.02
CA ALA A 66 1.53 12.26 5.63
C ALA A 66 1.77 10.83 5.11
N VAL A 67 2.14 10.70 3.83
CA VAL A 67 2.33 9.39 3.19
C VAL A 67 3.78 9.24 2.74
N ARG A 68 4.43 8.16 3.18
CA ARG A 68 5.77 7.77 2.73
C ARG A 68 5.67 6.65 1.70
N PHE A 69 6.18 6.89 0.51
CA PHE A 69 6.23 5.91 -0.56
C PHE A 69 7.65 5.37 -0.75
N ILE A 70 7.78 4.05 -0.89
CA ILE A 70 9.05 3.35 -1.03
C ILE A 70 9.00 2.48 -2.29
N MET A 71 9.94 2.67 -3.21
CA MET A 71 9.99 1.95 -4.49
C MET A 71 11.40 1.88 -5.06
N GLU A 72 11.63 0.95 -5.97
CA GLU A 72 12.93 0.79 -6.64
C GLU A 72 12.98 1.39 -8.06
N VAL A 73 11.88 1.95 -8.57
CA VAL A 73 11.79 2.45 -9.95
C VAL A 73 11.57 3.96 -9.98
N ALA A 74 12.43 4.67 -10.71
CA ALA A 74 12.45 6.13 -10.74
C ALA A 74 11.14 6.76 -11.24
N TRP A 75 10.51 6.17 -12.27
CA TRP A 75 9.28 6.74 -12.83
C TRP A 75 8.11 6.62 -11.86
N GLN A 76 8.07 5.59 -11.00
CA GLN A 76 7.04 5.46 -9.96
C GLN A 76 7.18 6.60 -8.94
N ALA A 77 8.41 6.93 -8.54
CA ALA A 77 8.67 8.05 -7.64
C ALA A 77 8.30 9.38 -8.29
N HIS A 78 8.57 9.52 -9.59
CA HIS A 78 8.15 10.69 -10.36
C HIS A 78 6.62 10.81 -10.45
N PHE A 79 5.90 9.70 -10.61
CA PHE A 79 4.44 9.68 -10.60
C PHE A 79 3.90 10.19 -9.26
N ILE A 80 4.40 9.69 -8.13
CA ILE A 80 3.98 10.16 -6.80
C ILE A 80 4.21 11.66 -6.62
N LYS A 81 5.38 12.18 -7.03
CA LYS A 81 5.67 13.63 -6.96
C LYS A 81 4.68 14.50 -7.75
N ASN A 82 4.07 13.96 -8.80
CA ASN A 82 3.09 14.69 -9.60
C ASN A 82 1.67 14.59 -9.04
N MET A 83 1.32 13.46 -8.42
CA MET A 83 -0.05 13.19 -7.97
C MET A 83 -0.34 13.63 -6.53
N PHE A 84 0.69 13.73 -5.69
CA PHE A 84 0.57 14.13 -4.28
C PHE A 84 1.11 15.53 -4.04
N ILE A 85 0.70 16.15 -2.92
CA ILE A 85 1.17 17.48 -2.54
C ILE A 85 2.60 17.36 -2.02
N GLN A 86 3.51 18.10 -2.63
CA GLN A 86 4.92 18.10 -2.24
C GLN A 86 5.10 18.93 -0.96
N PRO A 87 5.68 18.37 0.11
CA PRO A 87 6.01 19.11 1.31
C PRO A 87 7.07 20.18 1.01
N SER A 88 7.05 21.28 1.76
CA SER A 88 8.17 22.22 1.77
C SER A 88 9.42 21.59 2.41
N ALA A 89 10.59 22.23 2.23
CA ALA A 89 11.82 21.78 2.89
C ALA A 89 11.67 21.76 4.43
N GLU A 90 10.99 22.76 5.00
CA GLU A 90 10.71 22.86 6.44
C GLU A 90 9.76 21.74 6.91
N GLU A 91 8.74 21.42 6.11
CA GLU A 91 7.82 20.32 6.42
C GLU A 91 8.52 18.95 6.37
N LEU A 92 9.54 18.78 5.52
CA LEU A 92 10.33 17.55 5.46
C LEU A 92 11.20 17.32 6.70
N GLU A 93 11.68 18.38 7.36
CA GLU A 93 12.50 18.26 8.57
C GLU A 93 11.76 17.60 9.74
N THR A 94 10.44 17.75 9.77
CA THR A 94 9.55 17.24 10.82
C THR A 94 8.55 16.20 10.30
N PHE A 95 8.78 15.65 9.11
CA PHE A 95 7.85 14.73 8.47
C PHE A 95 7.82 13.38 9.19
N GLU A 96 6.64 13.03 9.71
CA GLU A 96 6.34 11.71 10.26
C GLU A 96 5.19 11.08 9.44
N PRO A 97 5.39 9.91 8.81
CA PRO A 97 4.36 9.32 7.98
C PRO A 97 3.20 8.75 8.81
N ASP A 98 1.99 9.18 8.51
CA ASP A 98 0.77 8.53 8.95
C ASP A 98 0.55 7.19 8.26
N PHE A 99 1.02 7.06 7.02
CA PHE A 99 0.78 5.89 6.17
C PHE A 99 2.00 5.57 5.31
N VAL A 100 2.32 4.29 5.13
CA VAL A 100 3.49 3.84 4.35
C VAL A 100 3.08 2.96 3.18
N VAL A 101 3.59 3.24 1.98
CA VAL A 101 3.30 2.49 0.76
C VAL A 101 4.56 1.82 0.24
N TYR A 102 4.55 0.49 0.19
CA TYR A 102 5.59 -0.34 -0.40
C TYR A 102 5.21 -0.71 -1.83
N ASN A 103 5.90 -0.14 -2.81
CA ASN A 103 5.69 -0.51 -4.21
C ASN A 103 6.80 -1.48 -4.66
N ALA A 104 6.46 -2.76 -4.60
CA ALA A 104 7.29 -3.88 -5.01
C ALA A 104 6.74 -4.50 -6.32
N SER A 105 6.47 -3.65 -7.33
CA SER A 105 5.84 -4.07 -8.59
C SER A 105 6.57 -5.17 -9.36
N LYS A 106 7.86 -5.40 -9.08
CA LYS A 106 8.68 -6.47 -9.66
C LYS A 106 8.47 -7.83 -8.99
N ALA A 107 8.07 -7.84 -7.72
CA ALA A 107 7.78 -9.07 -6.99
C ALA A 107 6.49 -9.71 -7.51
N LYS A 108 6.30 -10.98 -7.14
CA LYS A 108 5.11 -11.77 -7.43
C LYS A 108 4.72 -12.61 -6.22
N VAL A 109 3.43 -12.81 -6.00
CA VAL A 109 2.95 -13.77 -5.01
C VAL A 109 2.80 -15.14 -5.69
N GLU A 110 3.90 -15.89 -5.83
CA GLU A 110 3.89 -17.16 -6.59
C GLU A 110 2.94 -18.21 -5.99
N ASN A 111 2.82 -18.24 -4.66
CA ASN A 111 1.92 -19.12 -3.92
C ASN A 111 0.51 -18.52 -3.71
N TYR A 112 0.06 -17.60 -4.57
CA TYR A 112 -1.21 -16.89 -4.43
C TYR A 112 -2.42 -17.81 -4.19
N LYS A 113 -2.44 -19.00 -4.83
CA LYS A 113 -3.52 -19.99 -4.65
C LYS A 113 -3.60 -20.52 -3.23
N GLU A 114 -2.45 -20.76 -2.60
CA GLU A 114 -2.36 -21.25 -1.21
C GLU A 114 -2.79 -20.16 -0.22
N LEU A 115 -2.54 -18.89 -0.58
CA LEU A 115 -2.96 -17.71 0.19
C LEU A 115 -4.40 -17.26 -0.12
N ASN A 116 -5.14 -18.01 -0.95
CA ASN A 116 -6.51 -17.69 -1.38
C ASN A 116 -6.64 -16.29 -2.03
N LEU A 117 -5.61 -15.87 -2.77
CA LEU A 117 -5.63 -14.65 -3.57
C LEU A 117 -6.08 -14.95 -5.02
N ASN A 118 -6.47 -13.92 -5.75
CA ASN A 118 -7.01 -14.01 -7.10
C ASN A 118 -5.92 -14.31 -8.14
N SER A 119 -4.71 -13.76 -7.98
CA SER A 119 -3.58 -13.93 -8.89
C SER A 119 -2.23 -13.68 -8.20
N GLU A 120 -1.14 -13.76 -8.97
CA GLU A 120 0.21 -13.34 -8.51
C GLU A 120 0.29 -11.84 -8.17
N THR A 121 -0.71 -11.05 -8.58
CA THR A 121 -0.88 -9.63 -8.26
C THR A 121 -1.62 -9.45 -6.95
N CYS A 122 -1.13 -8.52 -6.13
CA CYS A 122 -1.76 -8.17 -4.86
C CYS A 122 -1.61 -6.67 -4.59
N VAL A 123 -2.72 -6.02 -4.29
CA VAL A 123 -2.78 -4.65 -3.77
C VAL A 123 -3.48 -4.71 -2.42
N ALA A 124 -2.71 -4.77 -1.35
CA ALA A 124 -3.20 -5.02 0.00
C ALA A 124 -3.08 -3.78 0.89
N PHE A 125 -4.06 -3.59 1.79
CA PHE A 125 -4.10 -2.52 2.76
C PHE A 125 -4.27 -3.08 4.17
N ASN A 126 -3.49 -2.58 5.13
CA ASN A 126 -3.70 -2.83 6.56
C ASN A 126 -3.93 -1.47 7.27
N ILE A 127 -5.13 -1.31 7.83
CA ILE A 127 -5.55 -0.06 8.48
C ILE A 127 -4.90 0.08 9.86
N SER A 128 -4.73 -1.03 10.57
CA SER A 128 -4.09 -1.05 11.90
C SER A 128 -2.62 -0.67 11.83
N SER A 129 -1.87 -1.24 10.88
CA SER A 129 -0.47 -0.87 10.67
C SER A 129 -0.27 0.38 9.80
N ARG A 130 -1.36 0.88 9.19
CA ARG A 130 -1.39 2.03 8.27
C ARG A 130 -0.43 1.87 7.09
N GLU A 131 -0.55 0.74 6.41
CA GLU A 131 0.33 0.37 5.32
C GLU A 131 -0.42 -0.12 4.08
N GLN A 132 0.20 0.09 2.92
CA GLN A 132 -0.19 -0.52 1.65
C GLN A 132 0.99 -1.24 1.02
N VAL A 133 0.70 -2.39 0.40
CA VAL A 133 1.66 -3.18 -0.38
C VAL A 133 1.13 -3.37 -1.80
N ILE A 134 1.98 -3.09 -2.79
CA ILE A 134 1.69 -3.25 -4.22
C ILE A 134 2.68 -4.27 -4.82
N ILE A 135 2.17 -5.37 -5.36
CA ILE A 135 2.95 -6.47 -5.93
C ILE A 135 2.44 -6.84 -7.32
N ASN A 136 3.36 -7.09 -8.26
CA ASN A 136 3.10 -7.58 -9.63
C ASN A 136 2.10 -6.71 -10.44
N THR A 137 2.08 -5.40 -10.19
CA THR A 137 1.40 -4.42 -11.05
C THR A 137 2.24 -3.17 -11.18
N TRP A 138 2.39 -2.70 -12.41
CA TRP A 138 3.14 -1.49 -12.77
C TRP A 138 2.22 -0.32 -13.09
N TYR A 139 0.92 -0.47 -12.89
CA TYR A 139 -0.02 0.62 -13.06
C TYR A 139 0.24 1.67 -11.97
N GLY A 140 0.28 2.95 -12.36
CA GLY A 140 0.60 4.04 -11.42
C GLY A 140 -0.56 4.43 -10.50
N GLY A 141 -1.80 4.28 -10.97
CA GLY A 141 -3.01 4.63 -10.23
C GLY A 141 -3.56 3.52 -9.36
#